data_AF-A0A699RSZ1-F1
#
_entry.id   AF-A0A699RSZ1-F1
#
_cell.length_a   1.000
_cell.length_b   1.000
_cell.length_c   1.000
_cell.angle_alpha   90.00
_cell.angle_beta   90.00
_cell.angle_gamma   90.00
#
_symmetry.space_group_name_H-M   'P 1'
#
loop_
_entity.id
_entity.type
_entity.pdbx_description
1 polymer ?
#
loop_
_entity_poly.entity_id
_entity_poly.type
_entity_poly.pdbx_seq_one_letter_code
_entity_poly.pdbx_strand_id
1 'polypeptide(L)'
;AEVFKFEAAEKSLHVKVREQKVADLDAQVTAIKLHNENLVDQVHELEISSAGLQEKVAAYEDFIGQLEKFQDKKMEEVNEKFDKLCADFVDMALHLEEKFYPHLLTTISGCRWLLTHGVELAIVKCLNSTEHPSALGAAISKAVEKGMQEGISAGITHGAEGRKLVDVAAYNPSAEADYLSALQHLQHVNFSLIVELKSNKDASVDTITNLF
;
A
#
# COMPACT_ATOMS: atom_id res chain seq x y z
N ALA A 1 117.30 -48.95 23.13
CA ALA A 1 117.21 -47.58 22.59
C ALA A 1 116.00 -47.40 21.66
N GLU A 2 115.57 -48.40 20.89
CA GLU A 2 114.43 -48.29 19.95
C GLU A 2 113.04 -48.32 20.61
N VAL A 3 112.82 -49.13 21.66
CA VAL A 3 111.51 -49.20 22.38
C VAL A 3 111.12 -47.85 23.02
N PHE A 4 112.09 -47.13 23.59
CA PHE A 4 111.87 -45.79 24.16
C PHE A 4 111.56 -44.71 23.10
N LYS A 5 111.99 -44.89 21.84
CA LYS A 5 111.65 -43.97 20.74
C LYS A 5 110.22 -44.20 20.22
N PHE A 6 109.73 -45.44 20.25
CA PHE A 6 108.38 -45.79 19.81
C PHE A 6 107.30 -45.25 20.77
N GLU A 7 107.49 -45.42 22.07
CA GLU A 7 106.56 -44.92 23.10
C GLU A 7 106.47 -43.38 23.13
N ALA A 8 107.57 -42.69 22.85
CA ALA A 8 107.61 -41.23 22.72
C ALA A 8 106.85 -40.74 21.46
N ALA A 9 106.94 -41.47 20.34
CA ALA A 9 106.23 -41.15 19.11
C ALA A 9 104.71 -41.38 19.22
N GLU A 10 104.29 -42.45 19.91
CA GLU A 10 102.87 -42.75 20.17
C GLU A 10 102.21 -41.70 21.09
N LYS A 11 102.89 -41.33 22.19
CA LYS A 11 102.46 -40.22 23.06
C LYS A 11 102.38 -38.90 22.28
N SER A 12 103.33 -38.60 21.40
CA SER A 12 103.30 -37.40 20.55
C SER A 12 102.14 -37.40 19.55
N LEU A 13 101.85 -38.54 18.90
CA LEU A 13 100.69 -38.68 18.01
C LEU A 13 99.37 -38.48 18.76
N HIS A 14 99.23 -39.10 19.93
CA HIS A 14 98.04 -38.99 20.77
C HIS A 14 97.83 -37.56 21.30
N VAL A 15 98.92 -36.84 21.64
CA VAL A 15 98.87 -35.40 21.96
C VAL A 15 98.35 -34.61 20.76
N LYS A 16 98.87 -34.82 19.55
CA LYS A 16 98.40 -34.14 18.33
C LYS A 16 96.92 -34.40 18.01
N VAL A 17 96.44 -35.64 18.17
CA VAL A 17 95.02 -35.98 17.97
C VAL A 17 94.13 -35.26 18.99
N ARG A 18 94.56 -35.17 20.25
CA ARG A 18 93.82 -34.43 21.29
C ARG A 18 93.84 -32.93 21.04
N GLU A 19 94.97 -32.36 20.64
CA GLU A 19 95.09 -30.94 20.27
C GLU A 19 94.14 -30.59 19.10
N GLN A 20 94.09 -31.43 18.07
CA GLN A 20 93.16 -31.25 16.96
C GLN A 20 91.70 -31.33 17.40
N LYS A 21 91.35 -32.27 18.30
CA LYS A 21 90.00 -32.39 18.85
C LYS A 21 89.62 -31.19 19.71
N VAL A 22 90.56 -30.64 20.48
CA VAL A 22 90.34 -29.42 21.26
C VAL A 22 90.09 -28.23 20.33
N ALA A 23 90.86 -28.10 19.25
CA ALA A 23 90.65 -27.03 18.26
C ALA A 23 89.30 -27.14 17.55
N ASP A 24 88.86 -28.35 17.19
CA ASP A 24 87.53 -28.59 16.58
C ASP A 24 86.38 -28.27 17.55
N LEU A 25 86.50 -28.69 18.82
CA LEU A 25 85.53 -28.34 19.85
C LEU A 25 85.47 -26.83 20.11
N ASP A 26 86.60 -26.13 20.11
CA ASP A 26 86.66 -24.67 20.29
C ASP A 26 85.98 -23.91 19.14
N ALA A 27 86.18 -24.38 17.90
CA ALA A 27 85.49 -23.86 16.73
C ALA A 27 83.97 -24.08 16.81
N GLN A 28 83.54 -25.28 17.24
CA GLN A 28 82.11 -25.57 17.45
C GLN A 28 81.51 -24.70 18.57
N VAL A 29 82.21 -24.52 19.69
CA VAL A 29 81.78 -23.65 20.80
C VAL A 29 81.62 -22.21 20.32
N THR A 30 82.57 -21.71 19.51
CA THR A 30 82.50 -20.36 18.94
C THR A 30 81.30 -20.21 18.00
N ALA A 31 81.04 -21.21 17.14
CA ALA A 31 79.90 -21.21 16.24
C ALA A 31 78.56 -21.24 16.99
N ILE A 32 78.44 -22.08 18.03
CA ILE A 32 77.26 -22.15 18.90
C ILE A 32 77.04 -20.83 19.62
N LYS A 33 78.12 -20.21 20.12
CA LYS A 33 78.05 -18.92 20.81
C LYS A 33 77.50 -17.82 19.89
N LEU A 34 78.02 -17.71 18.66
CA LEU A 34 77.53 -16.75 17.68
C LEU A 34 76.06 -17.02 17.31
N HIS A 35 75.67 -18.29 17.15
CA HIS A 35 74.28 -18.65 16.88
C HIS A 35 73.34 -18.27 18.03
N ASN A 36 73.76 -18.50 19.28
CA ASN A 36 73.00 -18.11 20.46
C ASN A 36 72.85 -16.58 20.57
N GLU A 37 73.90 -15.81 20.28
CA GLU A 37 73.82 -14.34 20.23
C GLU A 37 72.79 -13.89 19.19
N ASN A 38 72.81 -14.45 17.97
CA ASN A 38 71.80 -14.16 16.95
C ASN A 38 70.37 -14.58 17.35
N LEU A 39 70.20 -15.73 18.04
CA LEU A 39 68.90 -16.14 18.55
C LEU A 39 68.37 -15.19 19.62
N VAL A 40 69.24 -14.68 20.50
CA VAL A 40 68.87 -13.68 21.51
C VAL A 40 68.38 -12.41 20.85
N ASP A 41 69.05 -11.92 19.80
CA ASP A 41 68.63 -10.74 19.04
C ASP A 41 67.25 -10.96 18.39
N GLN A 42 67.02 -12.13 17.78
CA GLN A 42 65.73 -12.47 17.17
C GLN A 42 64.59 -12.57 18.20
N VAL A 43 64.86 -13.15 19.38
CA VAL A 43 63.88 -13.21 20.48
C VAL A 43 63.52 -11.80 20.93
N HIS A 44 64.51 -10.92 21.07
CA HIS A 44 64.25 -9.53 21.46
C HIS A 44 63.40 -8.77 20.43
N GLU A 45 63.68 -8.95 19.13
CA GLU A 45 62.87 -8.35 18.06
C GLU A 45 61.42 -8.88 18.06
N LEU A 46 61.23 -10.17 18.33
CA LEU A 46 59.91 -10.78 18.48
C LEU A 46 59.17 -10.27 19.73
N GLU A 47 59.86 -10.07 20.85
CA GLU A 47 59.29 -9.49 22.07
C GLU A 47 58.78 -8.07 21.83
N ILE A 48 59.58 -7.22 21.15
CA ILE A 48 59.17 -5.86 20.77
C ILE A 48 57.95 -5.90 19.84
N SER A 49 57.98 -6.77 18.83
CA SER A 49 56.88 -6.93 17.88
C SER A 49 55.60 -7.43 18.56
N SER A 50 55.73 -8.36 19.52
CA SER A 50 54.62 -8.88 20.32
C SER A 50 54.00 -7.81 21.21
N ALA A 51 54.83 -7.00 21.88
CA ALA A 51 54.33 -5.88 22.69
C ALA A 51 53.58 -4.85 21.83
N GLY A 52 54.13 -4.49 20.67
CA GLY A 52 53.46 -3.59 19.73
C GLY A 52 52.15 -4.16 19.16
N LEU A 53 52.04 -5.47 19.00
CA LEU A 53 50.79 -6.12 18.60
C LEU A 53 49.76 -6.10 19.73
N GLN A 54 50.17 -6.35 20.97
CA GLN A 54 49.28 -6.29 22.14
C GLN A 54 48.67 -4.90 22.33
N GLU A 55 49.47 -3.83 22.15
CA GLU A 55 48.97 -2.45 22.19
C GLU A 55 47.90 -2.20 21.12
N LYS A 56 48.13 -2.68 19.89
CA LYS A 56 47.14 -2.57 18.81
C LYS A 56 45.86 -3.35 19.11
N VAL A 57 45.97 -4.56 19.69
CA VAL A 57 44.80 -5.35 20.09
C VAL A 57 43.97 -4.59 21.14
N ALA A 58 44.61 -4.04 22.17
CA ALA A 58 43.92 -3.23 23.18
C ALA A 58 43.23 -1.99 22.57
N ALA A 59 43.89 -1.32 21.62
CA ALA A 59 43.30 -0.19 20.90
C ALA A 59 42.08 -0.60 20.05
N TYR A 60 42.12 -1.77 19.42
CA TYR A 60 40.98 -2.31 18.67
C TYR A 60 39.81 -2.71 19.58
N GLU A 61 40.10 -3.31 20.75
CA GLU A 61 39.07 -3.65 21.75
C GLU A 61 38.35 -2.40 22.26
N ASP A 62 39.09 -1.33 22.57
CA ASP A 62 38.49 -0.03 22.95
C ASP A 62 37.63 0.54 21.82
N PHE A 63 38.13 0.52 20.58
CA PHE A 63 37.38 0.99 19.42
C PHE A 63 36.08 0.22 19.19
N ILE A 64 36.11 -1.12 19.32
CA ILE A 64 34.92 -1.97 19.22
C ILE A 64 33.91 -1.60 20.32
N GLY A 65 34.36 -1.43 21.57
CA GLY A 65 33.48 -1.01 22.65
C GLY A 65 32.85 0.37 22.45
N GLN A 66 33.56 1.31 21.82
CA GLN A 66 32.99 2.60 21.43
C GLN A 66 31.94 2.45 20.31
N LEU A 67 32.19 1.58 19.33
CA LEU A 67 31.27 1.32 18.23
C LEU A 67 29.96 0.70 18.73
N GLU A 68 30.03 -0.27 19.65
CA GLU A 68 28.86 -0.90 20.28
C GLU A 68 28.01 0.14 21.02
N LYS A 69 28.63 0.99 21.86
CA LYS A 69 27.92 2.08 22.56
C LYS A 69 27.26 3.06 21.60
N PHE A 70 27.91 3.37 20.47
CA PHE A 70 27.33 4.23 19.44
C PHE A 70 26.11 3.58 18.78
N GLN A 71 26.19 2.28 18.46
CA GLN A 71 25.08 1.51 17.90
C GLN A 71 23.89 1.44 18.86
N ASP A 72 24.13 1.12 20.14
CA ASP A 72 23.08 1.05 21.16
C ASP A 72 22.35 2.39 21.31
N LYS A 73 23.11 3.49 21.41
CA LYS A 73 22.53 4.84 21.50
C LYS A 73 21.70 5.18 20.27
N LYS A 74 22.15 4.78 19.08
CA LYS A 74 21.40 5.03 17.84
C LYS A 74 20.16 4.15 17.75
N MET A 75 20.23 2.91 18.21
CA MET A 75 19.08 2.03 18.27
C MET A 75 18.02 2.55 19.24
N GLU A 76 18.44 3.04 20.41
CA GLU A 76 17.54 3.67 21.39
C GLU A 76 16.82 4.89 20.80
N GLU A 77 17.55 5.79 20.12
CA GLU A 77 16.98 6.97 19.44
C GLU A 77 15.95 6.57 18.36
N VAL A 78 16.21 5.49 17.62
CA VAL A 78 15.29 4.99 16.59
C VAL A 78 14.05 4.37 17.23
N ASN A 79 14.21 3.57 18.28
CA ASN A 79 13.10 2.94 18.99
C ASN A 79 12.17 3.99 19.60
N GLU A 80 12.71 5.03 20.23
CA GLU A 80 11.89 6.13 20.78
C GLU A 80 11.05 6.82 19.69
N LYS A 81 11.64 7.08 18.52
CA LYS A 81 10.91 7.65 17.37
C LYS A 81 9.85 6.69 16.82
N PHE A 82 10.15 5.39 16.78
CA PHE A 82 9.22 4.38 16.33
C PHE A 82 8.02 4.25 17.27
N ASP A 83 8.25 4.20 18.59
CA ASP A 83 7.20 4.13 19.60
C ASP A 83 6.28 5.35 19.53
N LYS A 84 6.86 6.55 19.38
CA LYS A 84 6.10 7.78 19.16
C LYS A 84 5.23 7.70 17.90
N LEU A 85 5.82 7.26 16.78
CA LEU A 85 5.08 7.11 15.53
C LEU A 85 3.93 6.10 15.66
N CYS A 86 4.13 4.99 16.38
CA CYS A 86 3.08 4.03 16.68
C CYS A 86 1.94 4.65 17.51
N ALA A 87 2.27 5.43 18.53
CA ALA A 87 1.27 6.14 19.32
C ALA A 87 0.46 7.14 18.47
N ASP A 88 1.14 7.91 17.60
CA ASP A 88 0.49 8.85 16.69
C ASP A 88 -0.47 8.13 15.71
N PHE A 89 -0.11 6.95 15.21
CA PHE A 89 -1.00 6.14 14.36
C PHE A 89 -2.23 5.62 15.11
N VAL A 90 -2.07 5.19 16.36
CA VAL A 90 -3.19 4.75 17.19
C VAL A 90 -4.15 5.91 17.47
N ASP A 91 -3.64 7.10 17.80
CA ASP A 91 -4.46 8.29 18.00
C ASP A 91 -5.24 8.68 16.74
N MET A 92 -4.57 8.66 15.58
CA MET A 92 -5.24 8.92 14.29
C MET A 92 -6.34 7.90 14.01
N ALA A 93 -6.11 6.61 14.27
CA ALA A 93 -7.11 5.56 14.06
C ALA A 93 -8.32 5.76 14.96
N LEU A 94 -8.11 6.07 16.24
CA LEU A 94 -9.18 6.38 17.19
C LEU A 94 -9.97 7.62 16.75
N HIS A 95 -9.30 8.68 16.30
CA HIS A 95 -9.97 9.88 15.83
C HIS A 95 -10.83 9.62 14.58
N LEU A 96 -10.35 8.77 13.66
CA LEU A 96 -11.12 8.33 12.50
C LEU A 96 -12.37 7.53 12.92
N GLU A 97 -12.21 6.60 13.85
CA GLU A 97 -13.31 5.78 14.36
C GLU A 97 -14.34 6.61 15.15
N GLU A 98 -13.90 7.53 16.00
CA GLU A 98 -14.80 8.34 16.82
C GLU A 98 -15.49 9.45 16.04
N LYS A 99 -14.75 10.14 15.16
CA LYS A 99 -15.29 11.33 14.47
C LYS A 99 -15.87 11.02 13.11
N PHE A 100 -15.23 10.18 12.31
CA PHE A 100 -15.66 10.01 10.92
C PHE A 100 -16.65 8.86 10.76
N TYR A 101 -16.47 7.76 11.49
CA TYR A 101 -17.32 6.58 11.33
C TYR A 101 -18.81 6.84 11.62
N PRO A 102 -19.20 7.55 12.71
CA PRO A 102 -20.62 7.82 12.97
C PRO A 102 -21.26 8.70 11.90
N HIS A 103 -20.51 9.66 11.36
CA HIS A 103 -21.00 10.53 10.28
C HIS A 103 -21.21 9.74 8.99
N LEU A 104 -20.25 8.90 8.60
CA LEU A 104 -20.37 8.02 7.44
C LEU A 104 -21.58 7.08 7.56
N LEU A 105 -21.75 6.45 8.72
CA LEU A 105 -22.91 5.58 8.98
C LEU A 105 -24.23 6.35 8.91
N THR A 106 -24.27 7.57 9.44
CA THR A 106 -25.45 8.44 9.39
C THR A 106 -25.78 8.82 7.95
N THR A 107 -24.77 9.21 7.16
CA THR A 107 -24.94 9.52 5.72
C THR A 107 -25.43 8.32 4.94
N ILE A 108 -24.82 7.13 5.12
CA ILE A 108 -25.25 5.90 4.44
C ILE A 108 -26.69 5.55 4.82
N SER A 109 -27.04 5.67 6.09
CA SER A 109 -28.40 5.39 6.58
C SER A 109 -29.42 6.36 5.98
N GLY A 110 -29.10 7.66 5.94
CA GLY A 110 -29.93 8.69 5.31
C GLY A 110 -30.13 8.45 3.81
N CYS A 111 -29.06 8.13 3.07
CA CYS A 111 -29.14 7.77 1.66
C CYS A 111 -30.00 6.51 1.44
N ARG A 112 -29.83 5.48 2.26
CA ARG A 112 -30.62 4.25 2.18
C ARG A 112 -32.11 4.51 2.44
N TRP A 113 -32.43 5.35 3.42
CA TRP A 113 -33.80 5.77 3.71
C TRP A 113 -34.42 6.53 2.54
N LEU A 114 -33.71 7.50 1.95
CA LEU A 114 -34.20 8.26 0.80
C LEU A 114 -34.48 7.36 -0.42
N LEU A 115 -33.58 6.41 -0.72
CA LEU A 115 -33.72 5.51 -1.86
C LEU A 115 -34.88 4.51 -1.71
N THR A 116 -35.19 4.11 -0.48
CA THR A 116 -36.26 3.15 -0.21
C THR A 116 -37.56 3.89 0.08
N HIS A 117 -37.66 4.48 1.26
CA HIS A 117 -38.88 5.13 1.74
C HIS A 117 -39.17 6.47 1.05
N GLY A 118 -38.15 7.27 0.77
CA GLY A 118 -38.34 8.56 0.09
C GLY A 118 -38.95 8.42 -1.31
N VAL A 119 -38.48 7.43 -2.09
CA VAL A 119 -39.03 7.13 -3.43
C VAL A 119 -40.45 6.58 -3.34
N GLU A 120 -40.72 5.61 -2.44
CA GLU A 120 -42.06 5.07 -2.23
C GLU A 120 -43.08 6.17 -1.90
N LEU A 121 -42.69 7.08 -1.00
CA LEU A 121 -43.55 8.16 -0.54
C LEU A 121 -43.82 9.20 -1.64
N ALA A 122 -42.82 9.51 -2.46
CA ALA A 122 -42.98 10.34 -3.65
C ALA A 122 -43.96 9.72 -4.66
N ILE A 123 -43.86 8.40 -4.92
CA ILE A 123 -44.78 7.68 -5.80
C ILE A 123 -46.21 7.76 -5.26
N VAL A 124 -46.42 7.48 -3.97
CA VAL A 124 -47.76 7.53 -3.35
C VAL A 124 -48.37 8.92 -3.44
N LYS A 125 -47.60 9.99 -3.15
CA LYS A 125 -48.10 11.36 -3.30
C LYS A 125 -48.42 11.72 -4.76
N CYS A 126 -47.60 11.29 -5.72
CA CYS A 126 -47.90 11.50 -7.15
C CYS A 126 -49.21 10.80 -7.55
N LEU A 127 -49.44 9.56 -7.09
CA LEU A 127 -50.68 8.82 -7.35
C LEU A 127 -51.91 9.42 -6.67
N ASN A 128 -51.73 10.05 -5.50
CA ASN A 128 -52.79 10.74 -4.77
C ASN A 128 -53.11 12.14 -5.32
N SER A 129 -52.23 12.74 -6.14
CA SER A 129 -52.56 13.99 -6.82
C SER A 129 -53.68 13.75 -7.84
N THR A 130 -54.60 14.69 -8.01
CA THR A 130 -55.68 14.56 -9.01
C THR A 130 -55.18 14.85 -10.43
N GLU A 131 -54.12 15.66 -10.55
CA GLU A 131 -53.59 16.16 -11.83
C GLU A 131 -52.85 15.06 -12.61
N HIS A 132 -52.05 14.23 -11.92
CA HIS A 132 -51.25 13.21 -12.59
C HIS A 132 -52.09 12.06 -13.18
N PRO A 133 -53.01 11.41 -12.43
CA PRO A 133 -53.89 10.38 -12.97
C PRO A 133 -54.81 10.91 -14.07
N SER A 134 -55.24 12.18 -13.97
CA SER A 134 -56.09 12.81 -14.99
C SER A 134 -55.34 13.05 -16.29
N ALA A 135 -54.15 13.66 -16.24
CA ALA A 135 -53.33 13.89 -17.43
C ALA A 135 -52.83 12.57 -18.04
N LEU A 136 -52.46 11.60 -17.21
CA LEU A 136 -52.06 10.27 -17.66
C LEU A 136 -53.23 9.54 -18.31
N GLY A 137 -54.41 9.56 -17.69
CA GLY A 137 -55.63 8.99 -18.23
C GLY A 137 -56.02 9.63 -19.57
N ALA A 138 -55.88 10.95 -19.71
CA ALA A 138 -56.10 11.66 -20.97
C ALA A 138 -55.10 11.25 -22.06
N ALA A 139 -53.81 11.17 -21.74
CA ALA A 139 -52.77 10.74 -22.67
C ALA A 139 -52.97 9.29 -23.12
N ILE A 140 -53.30 8.37 -22.20
CA ILE A 140 -53.63 6.97 -22.52
C ILE A 140 -54.86 6.91 -23.43
N SER A 141 -55.92 7.66 -23.10
CA SER A 141 -57.14 7.71 -23.92
C SER A 141 -56.85 8.18 -25.34
N LYS A 142 -56.02 9.23 -25.50
CA LYS A 142 -55.61 9.74 -26.81
C LYS A 142 -54.65 8.81 -27.56
N ALA A 143 -53.79 8.07 -26.86
CA ALA A 143 -52.94 7.05 -27.46
C ALA A 143 -53.75 5.90 -28.05
N VAL A 144 -54.78 5.45 -27.32
CA VAL A 144 -55.73 4.44 -27.81
C VAL A 144 -56.48 4.95 -29.03
N GLU A 145 -57.00 6.17 -28.98
CA GLU A 145 -57.67 6.82 -30.12
C GLU A 145 -56.74 6.86 -31.35
N LYS A 146 -55.49 7.32 -31.19
CA LYS A 146 -54.49 7.35 -32.26
C LYS A 146 -54.23 5.97 -32.85
N GLY A 147 -54.02 4.95 -32.02
CA GLY A 147 -53.81 3.58 -32.49
C GLY A 147 -55.00 3.02 -33.28
N MET A 148 -56.23 3.36 -32.87
CA MET A 148 -57.44 3.02 -33.64
C MET A 148 -57.44 3.70 -35.01
N GLN A 149 -57.08 4.98 -35.10
CA GLN A 149 -57.01 5.72 -36.37
C GLN A 149 -55.91 5.19 -37.30
N GLU A 150 -54.75 4.84 -36.74
CA GLU A 150 -53.66 4.21 -37.48
C GLU A 150 -54.06 2.85 -38.05
N GLY A 151 -54.78 2.04 -37.26
CA GLY A 151 -55.33 0.76 -37.71
C GLY A 151 -56.33 0.92 -38.86
N ILE A 152 -57.23 1.91 -38.79
CA ILE A 152 -58.16 2.25 -39.87
C ILE A 152 -57.39 2.65 -41.13
N SER A 153 -56.40 3.55 -41.00
CA SER A 153 -55.57 4.01 -42.11
C SER A 153 -54.81 2.86 -42.78
N ALA A 154 -54.17 1.99 -42.00
CA ALA A 154 -53.49 0.80 -42.49
C ALA A 154 -54.45 -0.18 -43.20
N GLY A 155 -55.66 -0.36 -42.66
CA GLY A 155 -56.68 -1.22 -43.28
C GLY A 155 -57.16 -0.69 -44.63
N ILE A 156 -57.34 0.62 -44.78
CA ILE A 156 -57.73 1.25 -46.06
C ILE A 156 -56.59 1.20 -47.08
N THR A 157 -55.34 1.42 -46.65
CA THR A 157 -54.18 1.37 -47.57
C THR A 157 -53.89 -0.04 -48.09
N HIS A 158 -54.14 -1.09 -47.28
CA HIS A 158 -53.91 -2.48 -47.66
C HIS A 158 -55.14 -3.18 -48.28
N GLY A 159 -56.35 -2.65 -48.08
CA GLY A 159 -57.62 -3.37 -48.24
C GLY A 159 -58.27 -3.37 -49.63
N ALA A 160 -58.51 -2.23 -50.28
CA ALA A 160 -59.17 -2.19 -51.60
C ALA A 160 -59.37 -0.78 -52.18
N GLU A 161 -59.11 -0.68 -53.50
CA GLU A 161 -59.89 0.01 -54.55
C GLU A 161 -60.70 1.26 -54.15
N GLY A 162 -60.10 2.44 -54.35
CA GLY A 162 -60.83 3.68 -54.60
C GLY A 162 -61.46 4.40 -53.40
N ARG A 163 -61.46 3.83 -52.19
CA ARG A 163 -61.95 4.51 -50.98
C ARG A 163 -60.89 5.46 -50.41
N LYS A 164 -61.25 6.73 -50.17
CA LYS A 164 -60.37 7.69 -49.51
C LYS A 164 -60.60 7.62 -48.00
N LEU A 165 -59.51 7.77 -47.23
CA LEU A 165 -59.52 7.72 -45.77
C LEU A 165 -60.49 8.74 -45.14
N VAL A 166 -60.62 9.91 -45.76
CA VAL A 166 -61.52 11.00 -45.34
C VAL A 166 -63.00 10.65 -45.46
N ASP A 167 -63.37 9.62 -46.23
CA ASP A 167 -64.76 9.18 -46.42
C ASP A 167 -65.21 8.19 -45.32
N VAL A 168 -64.29 7.75 -44.45
CA VAL A 168 -64.59 6.84 -43.34
C VAL A 168 -65.14 7.65 -42.17
N ALA A 169 -66.42 7.46 -41.83
CA ALA A 169 -67.10 8.23 -40.77
C ALA A 169 -66.44 8.15 -39.38
N ALA A 170 -65.72 7.05 -39.09
CA ALA A 170 -65.00 6.87 -37.83
C ALA A 170 -63.57 7.46 -37.85
N TYR A 171 -63.11 7.99 -39.00
CA TYR A 171 -61.78 8.53 -39.13
C TYR A 171 -61.67 9.94 -38.53
N ASN A 172 -60.76 10.11 -37.58
CA ASN A 172 -60.43 11.40 -36.97
C ASN A 172 -59.00 11.82 -37.39
N PRO A 173 -58.84 12.76 -38.34
CA PRO A 173 -57.52 13.23 -38.78
C PRO A 173 -56.75 13.97 -37.67
N SER A 174 -57.41 14.44 -36.62
CA SER A 174 -56.78 15.18 -35.52
C SER A 174 -56.21 14.27 -34.43
N ALA A 175 -56.47 12.96 -34.45
CA ALA A 175 -56.10 12.06 -33.36
C ALA A 175 -54.59 12.05 -33.04
N GLU A 176 -53.74 12.22 -34.05
CA GLU A 176 -52.29 12.36 -33.84
C GLU A 176 -51.93 13.67 -33.12
N ALA A 177 -52.50 14.80 -33.54
CA ALA A 177 -52.28 16.09 -32.91
C ALA A 177 -52.82 16.12 -31.47
N ASP A 178 -54.00 15.54 -31.24
CA ASP A 178 -54.61 15.40 -29.92
C ASP A 178 -53.75 14.54 -28.98
N TYR A 179 -53.20 13.44 -29.50
CA TYR A 179 -52.26 12.60 -28.75
C TYR A 179 -50.99 13.36 -28.38
N LEU A 180 -50.36 14.06 -29.33
CA LEU A 180 -49.16 14.85 -29.06
C LEU A 180 -49.42 15.96 -28.06
N SER A 181 -50.58 16.63 -28.15
CA SER A 181 -50.99 17.65 -27.18
C SER A 181 -51.19 17.07 -25.78
N ALA A 182 -51.87 15.92 -25.66
CA ALA A 182 -52.06 15.24 -24.37
C ALA A 182 -50.73 14.75 -23.78
N LEU A 183 -49.81 14.26 -24.61
CA LEU A 183 -48.48 13.84 -24.19
C LEU A 183 -47.65 15.04 -23.70
N GLN A 184 -47.68 16.15 -24.42
CA GLN A 184 -47.03 17.39 -24.01
C GLN A 184 -47.61 17.92 -22.70
N HIS A 185 -48.94 17.86 -22.52
CA HIS A 185 -49.57 18.22 -21.26
C HIS A 185 -49.10 17.33 -20.11
N LEU A 186 -49.05 16.00 -20.31
CA LEU A 186 -48.54 15.05 -19.31
C LEU A 186 -47.07 15.33 -18.93
N GLN A 187 -46.22 15.65 -19.90
CA GLN A 187 -44.81 16.01 -19.67
C GLN A 187 -44.64 17.30 -18.85
N HIS A 188 -45.58 18.23 -18.98
CA HIS A 188 -45.56 19.52 -18.29
C HIS A 188 -46.42 19.55 -17.03
N VAL A 189 -47.03 18.42 -16.61
CA VAL A 189 -47.68 18.33 -15.30
C VAL A 189 -46.62 18.63 -14.25
N ASN A 190 -46.76 19.80 -13.63
CA ASN A 190 -45.79 20.29 -12.69
C ASN A 190 -46.07 19.59 -11.37
N PHE A 191 -45.37 18.51 -11.09
CA PHE A 191 -45.48 17.85 -9.80
C PHE A 191 -44.99 18.82 -8.73
N SER A 192 -45.91 19.44 -7.99
CA SER A 192 -45.57 20.38 -6.90
C SER A 192 -44.53 19.77 -5.97
N LEU A 193 -44.62 18.46 -5.73
CA LEU A 193 -43.67 17.69 -4.95
C LEU A 193 -42.26 17.66 -5.57
N ILE A 194 -42.13 17.45 -6.89
CA ILE A 194 -40.82 17.44 -7.56
C ILE A 194 -40.21 18.85 -7.55
N VAL A 195 -41.02 19.89 -7.75
CA VAL A 195 -40.57 21.29 -7.65
C VAL A 195 -40.05 21.57 -6.25
N GLU A 196 -40.79 21.15 -5.22
CA GLU A 196 -40.44 21.35 -3.82
C GLU A 196 -39.20 20.55 -3.41
N LEU A 197 -39.08 19.28 -3.82
CA LEU A 197 -37.87 18.48 -3.65
C LEU A 197 -36.66 19.11 -4.34
N LYS A 198 -36.85 19.64 -5.56
CA LYS A 198 -35.77 20.29 -6.32
C LYS A 198 -35.33 21.60 -5.67
N SER A 199 -36.23 22.37 -5.06
CA SER A 199 -35.88 23.55 -4.28
C SER A 199 -35.16 23.22 -2.97
N ASN A 200 -35.32 21.99 -2.45
CA ASN A 200 -34.74 21.52 -1.19
C ASN A 200 -33.54 20.56 -1.40
N LYS A 201 -32.83 20.65 -2.54
CA LYS A 201 -31.74 19.72 -2.88
C LYS A 201 -30.57 19.70 -1.87
N ASP A 202 -30.36 20.80 -1.14
CA ASP A 202 -29.29 20.95 -0.15
C ASP A 202 -29.83 20.88 1.30
N ALA A 203 -31.12 20.58 1.47
CA ALA A 203 -31.76 20.48 2.77
C ALA A 203 -31.40 19.16 3.47
N SER A 204 -31.46 19.15 4.81
CA SER A 204 -31.24 17.92 5.59
C SER A 204 -32.31 16.87 5.30
N VAL A 205 -31.99 15.60 5.58
CA VAL A 205 -32.97 14.50 5.49
C VAL A 205 -34.19 14.78 6.35
N ASP A 206 -34.03 15.39 7.53
CA ASP A 206 -35.16 15.77 8.39
C ASP A 206 -36.08 16.79 7.70
N THR A 207 -35.50 17.81 7.07
CA THR A 207 -36.28 18.80 6.30
C THR A 207 -37.00 18.15 5.13
N ILE A 208 -36.33 17.26 4.39
CA ILE A 208 -36.93 16.52 3.27
C ILE A 208 -38.04 15.58 3.77
N THR A 209 -37.85 14.93 4.92
CA THR A 209 -38.84 14.04 5.53
C THR A 209 -40.12 14.79 5.89
N ASN A 210 -40.00 16.03 6.38
CA ASN A 210 -41.14 16.88 6.72
C ASN A 210 -41.91 17.42 5.49
N LEU A 211 -41.38 17.28 4.27
CA LEU A 211 -42.12 17.57 3.03
C LEU A 211 -43.14 16.48 2.71
N PHE A 212 -43.02 15.32 3.35
CA PHE A 212 -43.89 14.18 3.13
C PHE A 212 -44.96 14.04 4.20
#